data_AF-W7SPC0-F1
#
_entry.id   AF-W7SPC0-F1
#
_cell.length_a   1.000
_cell.length_b   1.000
_cell.length_c   1.000
_cell.angle_alpha   90.00
_cell.angle_beta   90.00
_cell.angle_gamma   90.00
#
_symmetry.space_group_name_H-M   'P 1'
#
loop_
_entity.id
_entity.type
_entity.pdbx_description
1 polymer ?
#
loop_
_entity_poly.entity_id
_entity_poly.type
_entity_poly.pdbx_seq_one_letter_code
_entity_poly.pdbx_strand_id
1 'polypeptide(L)'
;MPWSSMRVWITAQVAAARSGPEAALAVLAEVRTDPSRRRELLLEDPAAAAWCVRTALAAGDEVFAETLVASAEALGVGWHARALHSRDVMGLVAATERYSDRWARASATEDLGGLLADYDRDEAVSALDRAMEVYDSLGAAWDSARVRSRLRRLGIRRRHWHHVPRPATGWGSLTGTEEKVARLVAHGLTNRQVAAELFVSPHTVGFHLRQIYRKLAIQSRVDLARIAP
;
A
#
# COMPACT_ATOMS: atom_id res chain seq x y z
N MET A 1 30.57 -1.46 -6.24
CA MET A 1 29.50 -1.87 -7.16
C MET A 1 28.44 -0.80 -7.06
N PRO A 2 28.10 -0.04 -8.12
CA PRO A 2 26.94 0.84 -8.03
C PRO A 2 25.73 0.01 -7.57
N TRP A 3 24.82 0.59 -6.77
CA TRP A 3 23.61 -0.04 -6.23
C TRP A 3 23.79 -1.01 -5.04
N SER A 4 24.95 -1.08 -4.39
CA SER A 4 25.09 -1.88 -3.16
C SER A 4 24.17 -1.39 -2.06
N SER A 5 24.02 -0.08 -1.92
CA SER A 5 23.21 0.53 -0.86
C SER A 5 21.71 0.33 -1.10
N MET A 6 21.24 0.44 -2.34
CA MET A 6 19.85 0.13 -2.68
C MET A 6 19.48 -1.32 -2.40
N ARG A 7 20.39 -2.28 -2.66
CA ARG A 7 20.17 -3.70 -2.30
C ARG A 7 20.06 -3.88 -0.78
N VAL A 8 20.94 -3.23 -0.02
CA VAL A 8 20.89 -3.27 1.46
C VAL A 8 19.56 -2.71 1.96
N TRP A 9 19.08 -1.60 1.39
CA TRP A 9 17.82 -0.99 1.78
C TRP A 9 16.61 -1.87 1.46
N ILE A 10 16.51 -2.43 0.25
CA ILE A 10 15.44 -3.37 -0.10
C ILE A 10 15.49 -4.60 0.82
N THR A 11 16.68 -5.12 1.11
CA THR A 11 16.84 -6.25 2.03
C THR A 11 16.36 -5.89 3.44
N ALA A 12 16.67 -4.69 3.92
CA ALA A 12 16.18 -4.19 5.20
C ALA A 12 14.66 -4.04 5.21
N GLN A 13 14.05 -3.57 4.12
CA GLN A 13 12.59 -3.50 3.98
C GLN A 13 11.92 -4.87 4.06
N VAL A 14 12.50 -5.88 3.39
CA VAL A 14 12.01 -7.26 3.47
C VAL A 14 12.20 -7.83 4.87
N ALA A 15 13.33 -7.56 5.53
CA ALA A 15 13.59 -8.00 6.90
C ALA A 15 12.58 -7.38 7.88
N ALA A 16 12.32 -6.07 7.77
CA ALA A 16 11.30 -5.36 8.57
C ALA A 16 9.92 -6.02 8.41
N ALA A 17 9.53 -6.31 7.16
CA ALA A 17 8.23 -6.88 6.86
C ALA A 17 8.04 -8.32 7.39
N ARG A 18 9.13 -9.10 7.48
CA ARG A 18 9.08 -10.50 7.92
C ARG A 18 9.32 -10.68 9.43
N SER A 19 10.18 -9.86 10.00
CA SER A 19 10.79 -10.12 11.31
C SER A 19 10.88 -8.88 12.21
N GLY A 20 10.29 -7.76 11.81
CA GLY A 20 10.25 -6.55 12.62
C GLY A 20 11.46 -5.62 12.45
N PRO A 21 11.41 -4.43 13.08
CA PRO A 21 12.37 -3.35 12.84
C PRO A 21 13.80 -3.70 13.29
N GLU A 22 13.97 -4.53 14.33
CA GLU A 22 15.28 -4.96 14.82
C GLU A 22 16.04 -5.78 13.78
N ALA A 23 15.33 -6.66 13.06
CA ALA A 23 15.91 -7.44 11.97
C ALA A 23 16.37 -6.54 10.81
N ALA A 24 15.63 -5.48 10.52
CA ALA A 24 16.05 -4.48 9.54
C ALA A 24 17.27 -3.68 10.00
N LEU A 25 17.36 -3.31 11.28
CA LEU A 25 18.54 -2.64 11.84
C LEU A 25 19.79 -3.53 11.83
N ALA A 26 19.63 -4.85 11.91
CA ALA A 26 20.73 -5.79 11.73
C ALA A 26 21.25 -5.78 10.28
N VAL A 27 20.35 -5.73 9.29
CA VAL A 27 20.73 -5.57 7.87
C VAL A 27 21.41 -4.22 7.62
N LEU A 28 20.98 -3.18 8.32
CA LEU A 28 21.55 -1.82 8.23
C LEU A 28 22.81 -1.63 9.10
N ALA A 29 23.43 -2.67 9.65
CA ALA A 29 24.55 -2.54 10.58
C ALA A 29 25.69 -1.65 10.04
N GLU A 30 26.08 -1.81 8.78
CA GLU A 30 27.10 -0.95 8.16
C GLU A 30 26.63 0.49 7.97
N VAL A 31 25.36 0.70 7.60
CA VAL A 31 24.77 2.05 7.47
C VAL A 31 24.72 2.75 8.83
N ARG A 32 24.57 1.99 9.93
CA ARG A 32 24.58 2.52 11.29
C ARG A 32 25.95 3.02 11.70
N THR A 33 27.00 2.25 11.41
CA THR A 33 28.35 2.49 11.90
C THR A 33 29.24 3.29 10.94
N ASP A 34 29.03 3.19 9.63
CA ASP A 34 29.86 3.84 8.60
C ASP A 34 29.15 5.06 7.97
N PRO A 35 29.64 6.29 8.23
CA PRO A 35 29.11 7.51 7.60
C PRO A 35 29.14 7.48 6.06
N SER A 36 30.12 6.81 5.45
CA SER A 36 30.25 6.72 3.99
C SER A 36 29.13 5.88 3.39
N ARG A 37 28.85 4.71 3.99
CA ARG A 37 27.72 3.85 3.59
C ARG A 37 26.38 4.53 3.75
N ARG A 38 26.22 5.27 4.85
CA ARG A 38 25.02 6.07 5.08
C ARG A 38 24.85 7.17 4.03
N ARG A 39 25.90 7.93 3.71
CA ARG A 39 25.83 8.94 2.63
C ARG A 39 25.54 8.30 1.27
N GLU A 40 26.17 7.17 0.95
CA GLU A 40 25.92 6.41 -0.27
C GLU A 40 24.44 6.05 -0.40
N LEU A 41 23.83 5.47 0.64
CA LEU A 41 22.40 5.17 0.68
C LEU A 41 21.51 6.40 0.47
N LEU A 42 21.79 7.49 1.17
CA LEU A 42 20.96 8.69 1.15
C LEU A 42 21.03 9.45 -0.19
N LEU A 43 22.15 9.32 -0.91
CA LEU A 43 22.32 9.86 -2.26
C LEU A 43 21.66 8.98 -3.32
N GLU A 44 21.64 7.65 -3.12
CA GLU A 44 20.95 6.73 -4.03
C GLU A 44 19.42 6.86 -3.93
N ASP A 45 18.86 6.98 -2.72
CA ASP A 45 17.42 7.16 -2.51
C ASP A 45 17.12 8.12 -1.34
N PRO A 46 16.68 9.37 -1.62
CA PRO A 46 16.29 10.34 -0.58
C PRO A 46 15.13 9.88 0.33
N ALA A 47 14.26 8.98 -0.13
CA ALA A 47 13.17 8.44 0.69
C ALA A 47 13.65 7.38 1.70
N ALA A 48 14.86 6.82 1.50
CA ALA A 48 15.47 5.90 2.46
C ALA A 48 15.69 6.54 3.83
N ALA A 49 15.95 7.86 3.88
CA ALA A 49 16.15 8.60 5.12
C ALA A 49 14.95 8.43 6.08
N ALA A 50 13.75 8.78 5.62
CA ALA A 50 12.54 8.70 6.42
C ALA A 50 12.16 7.25 6.74
N TRP A 51 12.34 6.33 5.79
CA TRP A 51 12.09 4.91 6.06
C TRP A 51 13.00 4.36 7.17
N CYS A 52 14.30 4.65 7.12
CA CYS A 52 15.23 4.19 8.13
C CYS A 52 14.99 4.88 9.49
N VAL A 53 14.61 6.16 9.53
CA VAL A 53 14.20 6.84 10.77
C VAL A 53 12.99 6.17 11.39
N ARG A 54 11.94 5.85 10.62
CA ARG A 54 10.78 5.09 11.14
C ARG A 54 11.19 3.77 11.75
N THR A 55 12.06 3.03 11.05
CA THR A 55 12.53 1.72 11.48
C THR A 55 13.36 1.83 12.76
N ALA A 56 14.22 2.85 12.87
CA ALA A 56 15.02 3.12 14.06
C ALA A 56 14.14 3.45 15.28
N LEU A 57 13.20 4.39 15.12
CA LEU A 57 12.24 4.75 16.17
C LEU A 57 11.39 3.56 16.61
N ALA A 58 10.93 2.73 15.67
CA ALA A 58 10.15 1.53 15.97
C ALA A 58 10.94 0.47 16.76
N ALA A 59 12.27 0.43 16.62
CA ALA A 59 13.17 -0.43 17.40
C ALA A 59 13.74 0.26 18.66
N GLY A 60 13.36 1.52 18.93
CA GLY A 60 13.87 2.30 20.06
C GLY A 60 15.33 2.78 19.91
N ASP A 61 15.88 2.79 18.70
CA ASP A 61 17.25 3.29 18.42
C ASP A 61 17.24 4.78 18.07
N GLU A 62 17.01 5.63 19.07
CA GLU A 62 16.95 7.09 18.93
C GLU A 62 18.28 7.68 18.40
N VAL A 63 19.41 7.14 18.86
CA VAL A 63 20.74 7.60 18.45
C VAL A 63 20.93 7.42 16.94
N PHE A 64 20.53 6.28 16.40
CA PHE A 64 20.61 6.06 14.97
C PHE A 64 19.64 6.95 14.18
N ALA A 65 18.42 7.16 14.69
CA ALA A 65 17.44 8.06 14.08
C ALA A 65 18.00 9.50 13.96
N GLU A 66 18.52 10.06 15.06
CA GLU A 66 19.15 11.39 15.09
C GLU A 66 20.33 11.48 14.12
N THR A 67 21.21 10.46 14.12
CA THR A 67 22.37 10.45 13.23
C THR A 67 21.96 10.42 11.75
N LEU A 68 20.85 9.74 11.43
CA LEU A 68 20.29 9.72 10.07
C LEU A 68 19.72 11.06 9.65
N VAL A 69 18.96 11.72 10.53
CA VAL A 69 18.44 13.06 10.28
C VAL A 69 19.60 14.00 10.00
N ALA A 70 20.60 14.05 10.87
CA ALA A 70 21.78 14.91 10.68
C ALA A 70 22.52 14.64 9.37
N SER A 71 22.70 13.35 9.03
CA SER A 71 23.35 12.96 7.77
C SER A 71 22.55 13.38 6.53
N ALA A 72 21.22 13.24 6.57
CA ALA A 72 20.34 13.60 5.46
C ALA A 72 20.19 15.12 5.32
N GLU A 73 20.20 15.87 6.42
CA GLU A 73 20.19 17.34 6.41
C GLU A 73 21.47 17.93 5.83
N ALA A 74 22.64 17.38 6.19
CA ALA A 74 23.91 17.77 5.59
C ALA A 74 23.94 17.59 4.06
N LEU A 75 23.09 16.72 3.52
CA LEU A 75 22.94 16.47 2.08
C LEU A 75 21.75 17.22 1.45
N GLY A 76 20.98 17.98 2.23
CA GLY A 76 19.79 18.71 1.73
C GLY A 76 18.56 17.85 1.46
N VAL A 77 18.56 16.58 1.88
CA VAL A 77 17.46 15.61 1.66
C VAL A 77 16.75 15.19 2.96
N GLY A 78 17.12 15.77 4.09
CA GLY A 78 16.65 15.37 5.43
C GLY A 78 15.27 15.87 5.86
N TRP A 79 14.56 16.66 5.05
CA TRP A 79 13.32 17.33 5.47
C TRP A 79 12.22 16.36 5.91
N HIS A 80 12.01 15.25 5.19
CA HIS A 80 11.02 14.23 5.57
C HIS A 80 11.44 13.51 6.86
N ALA A 81 12.71 13.10 6.93
CA ALA A 81 13.27 12.43 8.09
C ALA A 81 13.21 13.31 9.35
N ARG A 82 13.57 14.60 9.25
CA ARG A 82 13.45 15.58 10.34
C ARG A 82 11.99 15.76 10.77
N ALA A 83 11.08 15.99 9.83
CA ALA A 83 9.68 16.23 10.17
C ALA A 83 9.06 15.04 10.91
N LEU A 84 9.40 13.82 10.49
CA LEU A 84 9.00 12.61 11.18
C LEU A 84 9.61 12.51 12.59
N HIS A 85 10.93 12.69 12.72
CA HIS A 85 11.64 12.60 14.00
C HIS A 85 11.14 13.63 15.01
N SER A 86 10.95 14.88 14.57
CA SER A 86 10.44 15.99 15.40
C SER A 86 8.91 16.00 15.55
N ARG A 87 8.20 15.03 14.96
CA ARG A 87 6.73 14.96 14.97
C ARG A 87 6.08 16.27 14.48
N ASP A 88 6.63 16.85 13.43
CA ASP A 88 6.21 18.11 12.81
C ASP A 88 5.21 17.86 11.67
N VAL A 89 3.92 18.11 11.94
CA VAL A 89 2.82 17.97 10.98
C VAL A 89 3.04 18.85 9.75
N MET A 90 3.42 20.12 9.94
CA MET A 90 3.62 21.06 8.82
C MET A 90 4.84 20.68 7.99
N GLY A 91 5.89 20.19 8.64
CA GLY A 91 7.04 19.61 7.97
C GLY A 91 6.67 18.42 7.08
N LEU A 92 5.76 17.54 7.55
CA LEU A 92 5.25 16.42 6.74
C LEU A 92 4.31 16.88 5.61
N VAL A 93 3.52 17.93 5.80
CA VAL A 93 2.74 18.54 4.70
C VAL A 93 3.68 19.04 3.61
N ALA A 94 4.67 19.86 3.96
CA ALA A 94 5.68 20.36 3.02
C ALA A 94 6.45 19.22 2.33
N ALA A 95 6.68 18.12 3.06
CA ALA A 95 7.31 16.93 2.54
C ALA A 95 6.50 16.30 1.38
N THR A 96 5.18 16.21 1.52
CA THR A 96 4.30 15.67 0.45
C THR A 96 4.32 16.51 -0.82
N GLU A 97 4.48 17.83 -0.69
CA GLU A 97 4.50 18.76 -1.82
C GLU A 97 5.86 18.74 -2.55
N ARG A 98 6.94 18.43 -1.83
CA ARG A 98 8.31 18.49 -2.35
C ARG A 98 8.75 17.24 -3.11
N TYR A 99 8.20 16.06 -2.81
CA TYR A 99 8.52 14.84 -3.55
C TYR A 99 7.93 14.87 -4.97
N SER A 100 8.77 14.79 -6.00
CA SER A 100 8.35 14.52 -7.38
C SER A 100 7.97 13.05 -7.58
N ASP A 101 8.70 12.13 -6.94
CA ASP A 101 8.41 10.70 -6.97
C ASP A 101 7.09 10.37 -6.26
N ARG A 102 6.25 9.56 -6.91
CA ARG A 102 4.91 9.25 -6.42
C ARG A 102 4.95 8.34 -5.19
N TRP A 103 5.89 7.39 -5.13
CA TRP A 103 6.01 6.49 -3.99
C TRP A 103 6.50 7.23 -2.74
N ALA A 104 7.52 8.07 -2.88
CA ALA A 104 8.06 8.88 -1.78
C ALA A 104 7.02 9.88 -1.26
N ARG A 105 6.22 10.48 -2.16
CA ARG A 105 5.06 11.31 -1.77
C ARG A 105 4.02 10.53 -0.97
N ALA A 106 3.69 9.32 -1.41
CA ALA A 106 2.77 8.43 -0.67
C ALA A 106 3.33 8.06 0.71
N SER A 107 4.64 7.80 0.80
CA SER A 107 5.36 7.54 2.06
C SER A 107 5.25 8.70 3.04
N ALA A 108 5.49 9.93 2.59
CA ALA A 108 5.29 11.12 3.42
C ALA A 108 3.82 11.32 3.83
N THR A 109 2.89 11.02 2.93
CA THR A 109 1.44 11.12 3.22
C THR A 109 0.99 10.06 4.25
N GLU A 110 1.53 8.85 4.17
CA GLU A 110 1.31 7.79 5.16
C GLU A 110 1.82 8.21 6.54
N ASP A 111 2.96 8.89 6.60
CA ASP A 111 3.55 9.37 7.86
C ASP A 111 2.81 10.57 8.44
N LEU A 112 2.34 11.49 7.58
CA LEU A 112 1.42 12.55 7.97
C LEU A 112 0.16 11.96 8.60
N GLY A 113 -0.46 10.95 7.97
CA GLY A 113 -1.63 10.27 8.52
C GLY A 113 -1.34 9.51 9.82
N GLY A 114 -0.13 8.96 9.98
CA GLY A 114 0.32 8.35 11.23
C GLY A 114 0.42 9.36 12.37
N LEU A 115 0.94 10.56 12.09
CA LEU A 115 1.10 11.62 13.09
C LEU A 115 -0.24 12.29 13.45
N LEU A 116 -1.09 12.54 12.45
CA LEU A 116 -2.42 13.14 12.65
C LEU A 116 -3.33 12.25 13.49
N ALA A 117 -3.11 10.92 13.53
CA ALA A 117 -3.93 9.99 14.29
C ALA A 117 -4.05 10.36 15.79
N ASP A 118 -3.06 11.06 16.34
CA ASP A 118 -3.04 11.51 17.73
C ASP A 118 -3.78 12.85 17.96
N TYR A 119 -4.13 13.58 16.89
CA TYR A 119 -4.69 14.93 16.96
C TYR A 119 -6.06 15.05 16.27
N ASP A 120 -6.18 14.53 15.05
CA ASP A 120 -7.38 14.57 14.22
C ASP A 120 -7.54 13.24 13.47
N ARG A 121 -8.52 12.45 13.91
CA ARG A 121 -8.81 11.14 13.34
C ARG A 121 -9.29 11.21 11.90
N ASP A 122 -10.09 12.23 11.54
CA ASP A 122 -10.69 12.31 10.21
C ASP A 122 -9.64 12.75 9.18
N GLU A 123 -8.80 13.72 9.52
CA GLU A 123 -7.65 14.09 8.69
C GLU A 123 -6.63 12.94 8.57
N ALA A 124 -6.39 12.20 9.65
CA ALA A 124 -5.54 11.00 9.62
C ALA A 124 -6.06 9.94 8.65
N VAL A 125 -7.36 9.64 8.70
CA VAL A 125 -8.00 8.69 7.78
C VAL A 125 -7.92 9.19 6.34
N SER A 126 -8.18 10.48 6.10
CA SER A 126 -8.07 11.10 4.77
C SER A 126 -6.65 11.02 4.20
N ALA A 127 -5.63 11.28 5.01
CA ALA A 127 -4.23 11.14 4.60
C ALA A 127 -3.87 9.68 4.28
N LEU A 128 -4.28 8.73 5.13
CA LEU A 128 -4.03 7.30 4.90
C LEU A 128 -4.77 6.77 3.65
N ASP A 129 -6.01 7.22 3.39
CA ASP A 129 -6.73 6.86 2.16
C ASP A 129 -5.99 7.39 0.91
N ARG A 130 -5.52 8.66 0.92
CA ARG A 130 -4.70 9.22 -0.17
C ARG A 130 -3.40 8.45 -0.40
N ALA A 131 -2.70 8.06 0.66
CA ALA A 131 -1.49 7.25 0.55
C ALA A 131 -1.79 5.87 -0.06
N MET A 132 -2.88 5.23 0.39
CA MET A 132 -3.33 3.94 -0.12
C MET A 132 -3.68 3.99 -1.62
N GLU A 133 -4.37 5.04 -2.08
CA GLU A 133 -4.70 5.23 -3.50
C GLU A 133 -3.44 5.27 -4.38
N VAL A 134 -2.41 5.98 -3.93
CA VAL A 134 -1.15 6.07 -4.67
C VAL A 134 -0.45 4.72 -4.68
N TYR A 135 -0.32 4.05 -3.53
CA TYR A 135 0.29 2.72 -3.44
C TYR A 135 -0.43 1.68 -4.31
N ASP A 136 -1.76 1.67 -4.30
CA ASP A 136 -2.57 0.79 -5.15
C ASP A 136 -2.33 1.09 -6.64
N SER A 137 -2.24 2.38 -7.02
CA SER A 137 -1.96 2.77 -8.41
C SER A 137 -0.57 2.35 -8.89
N LEU A 138 0.38 2.15 -7.97
CA LEU A 138 1.75 1.71 -8.24
C LEU A 138 1.92 0.19 -8.12
N GLY A 139 0.88 -0.55 -7.71
CA GLY A 139 1.00 -1.98 -7.41
C GLY A 139 1.84 -2.29 -6.17
N ALA A 140 2.03 -1.31 -5.28
CA ALA A 140 2.85 -1.42 -4.08
C ALA A 140 2.12 -2.17 -2.95
N ALA A 141 1.85 -3.46 -3.17
CA ALA A 141 0.93 -4.26 -2.35
C ALA A 141 1.33 -4.33 -0.86
N TRP A 142 2.63 -4.33 -0.56
CA TRP A 142 3.16 -4.31 0.81
C TRP A 142 2.82 -3.02 1.54
N ASP A 143 3.00 -1.88 0.86
CA ASP A 143 2.69 -0.56 1.40
C ASP A 143 1.17 -0.41 1.60
N SER A 144 0.36 -0.83 0.62
CA SER A 144 -1.11 -0.87 0.75
C SER A 144 -1.57 -1.77 1.89
N ALA A 145 -0.91 -2.91 2.13
CA ALA A 145 -1.22 -3.77 3.28
C ALA A 145 -0.90 -3.09 4.61
N ARG A 146 0.24 -2.38 4.68
CA ARG A 146 0.65 -1.62 5.87
C ARG A 146 -0.33 -0.48 6.19
N VAL A 147 -0.73 0.31 5.19
CA VAL A 147 -1.71 1.40 5.36
C VAL A 147 -3.07 0.86 5.80
N ARG A 148 -3.53 -0.27 5.23
CA ARG A 148 -4.76 -0.93 5.70
C ARG A 148 -4.68 -1.37 7.16
N SER A 149 -3.52 -1.85 7.61
CA SER A 149 -3.30 -2.19 9.02
C SER A 149 -3.42 -0.95 9.92
N ARG A 150 -2.86 0.20 9.50
CA ARG A 150 -3.02 1.49 10.19
C ARG A 150 -4.51 1.91 10.26
N LEU A 151 -5.22 1.91 9.14
CA LEU A 151 -6.66 2.24 9.09
C LEU A 151 -7.51 1.34 9.99
N ARG A 152 -7.19 0.04 10.07
CA ARG A 152 -7.88 -0.90 10.97
C ARG A 152 -7.69 -0.56 12.44
N ARG A 153 -6.50 -0.10 12.84
CA ARG A 153 -6.24 0.38 14.22
C ARG A 153 -7.07 1.62 14.56
N LEU A 154 -7.39 2.43 13.56
CA LEU A 154 -8.33 3.55 13.68
C LEU A 154 -9.81 3.14 13.55
N GLY A 155 -10.13 1.84 13.57
CA GLY A 155 -11.49 1.32 13.44
C GLY A 155 -12.05 1.33 12.01
N ILE A 156 -11.27 1.74 11.00
CA ILE A 156 -11.71 1.83 9.62
C ILE A 156 -11.34 0.55 8.86
N ARG A 157 -12.37 -0.18 8.39
CA ARG A 157 -12.18 -1.35 7.51
C ARG A 157 -12.39 -0.95 6.06
N ARG A 158 -11.33 -0.54 5.37
CA ARG A 158 -11.35 -0.47 3.91
C ARG A 158 -11.26 -1.88 3.34
N ARG A 159 -12.31 -2.33 2.65
CA ARG A 159 -12.22 -3.50 1.77
C ARG A 159 -11.35 -3.09 0.58
N HIS A 160 -10.53 -4.03 0.10
CA HIS A 160 -9.68 -3.86 -1.06
C HIS A 160 -10.53 -3.39 -2.26
N TRP A 161 -10.56 -2.07 -2.46
CA TRP A 161 -11.25 -1.43 -3.56
C TRP A 161 -10.19 -1.04 -4.58
N HIS A 162 -9.77 -2.01 -5.38
CA HIS A 162 -9.44 -1.66 -6.76
C HIS A 162 -10.75 -1.30 -7.47
N HIS A 163 -11.24 -0.09 -7.19
CA HIS A 163 -12.06 0.65 -8.13
C HIS A 163 -11.14 1.07 -9.28
N VAL A 164 -10.86 0.14 -10.19
CA VAL A 164 -10.88 0.56 -11.59
C VAL A 164 -12.29 1.17 -11.77
N PRO A 165 -12.45 2.39 -12.29
CA PRO A 165 -13.76 2.95 -12.62
C PRO A 165 -14.43 1.99 -13.60
N ARG A 166 -15.21 1.07 -13.05
CA ARG A 166 -15.98 0.11 -13.82
C ARG A 166 -17.26 0.84 -14.21
N PRO A 167 -17.66 0.80 -15.49
CA PRO A 167 -18.97 1.28 -15.91
C PRO A 167 -20.05 0.74 -14.97
N ALA A 168 -21.13 1.50 -14.73
CA ALA A 168 -22.22 1.04 -13.86
C ALA A 168 -22.93 -0.20 -14.43
N THR A 169 -22.83 -0.42 -15.74
CA THR A 169 -23.51 -1.49 -16.48
C THR A 169 -22.61 -2.11 -17.55
N GLY A 170 -23.01 -3.29 -18.05
CA GLY A 170 -22.30 -4.00 -19.14
C GLY A 170 -21.15 -4.87 -18.65
N TRP A 171 -20.48 -5.59 -19.55
CA TRP A 171 -19.46 -6.59 -19.18
C TRP A 171 -18.27 -5.99 -18.41
N GLY A 172 -17.85 -4.77 -18.74
CA GLY A 172 -16.82 -4.04 -18.00
C GLY A 172 -17.20 -3.69 -16.55
N SER A 173 -18.48 -3.80 -16.18
CA SER A 173 -18.96 -3.59 -14.79
C SER A 173 -18.74 -4.79 -13.86
N LEU A 174 -18.45 -5.96 -14.43
CA LEU A 174 -18.26 -7.19 -13.67
C LEU A 174 -16.88 -7.21 -12.98
N THR A 175 -16.84 -7.78 -11.78
CA THR A 175 -15.59 -8.17 -11.12
C THR A 175 -15.03 -9.43 -11.79
N GLY A 176 -13.73 -9.72 -11.64
CA GLY A 176 -13.14 -10.92 -12.24
C GLY A 176 -13.83 -12.23 -11.82
N THR A 177 -14.31 -12.30 -10.58
CA THR A 177 -15.12 -13.45 -10.10
C THR A 177 -16.49 -13.49 -10.76
N GLU A 178 -17.19 -12.36 -10.87
CA GLU A 178 -18.48 -12.28 -11.56
C GLU A 178 -18.36 -12.63 -13.05
N GLU A 179 -17.32 -12.17 -13.73
CA GLU A 179 -17.05 -12.51 -15.12
C GLU A 179 -16.79 -14.00 -15.30
N LYS A 180 -15.96 -14.60 -14.43
CA LYS A 180 -15.70 -16.04 -14.47
C LYS A 180 -16.97 -16.87 -14.25
N VAL A 181 -17.79 -16.50 -13.27
CA VAL A 181 -19.12 -17.12 -13.05
C VAL A 181 -20.01 -16.95 -14.27
N ALA A 182 -20.09 -15.75 -14.83
CA ALA A 182 -20.91 -15.44 -15.99
C ALA A 182 -20.53 -16.29 -17.21
N ARG A 183 -19.23 -16.41 -17.51
CA ARG A 183 -18.71 -17.24 -18.60
C ARG A 183 -19.04 -18.71 -18.40
N LEU A 184 -18.75 -19.28 -17.24
CA LEU A 184 -19.04 -20.70 -16.98
C LEU A 184 -20.54 -21.02 -17.11
N VAL A 185 -21.40 -20.12 -16.63
CA VAL A 185 -22.86 -20.25 -16.76
C VAL A 185 -23.31 -20.14 -18.21
N ALA A 186 -22.72 -19.22 -18.99
CA ALA A 186 -22.99 -19.09 -20.43
C ALA A 186 -22.59 -20.34 -21.22
N HIS A 187 -21.54 -21.06 -20.78
CA HIS A 187 -21.13 -22.37 -21.33
C HIS A 187 -22.02 -23.54 -20.87
N GLY A 188 -23.12 -23.27 -20.16
CA GLY A 188 -24.09 -24.28 -19.77
C GLY A 188 -23.87 -24.92 -18.39
N LEU A 189 -22.86 -24.51 -17.61
CA LEU A 189 -22.60 -25.14 -16.31
C LEU A 189 -23.62 -24.77 -15.25
N THR A 190 -24.19 -25.75 -14.57
CA THR A 190 -25.11 -25.54 -13.44
C THR A 190 -24.41 -24.86 -12.26
N ASN A 191 -25.18 -24.24 -11.36
CA ASN A 191 -24.61 -23.58 -10.17
C ASN A 191 -23.76 -24.53 -9.31
N ARG A 192 -24.07 -25.84 -9.29
CA ARG A 192 -23.28 -26.86 -8.58
C ARG A 192 -21.94 -27.13 -9.27
N GLN A 193 -21.92 -27.18 -10.60
CA GLN A 193 -20.67 -27.37 -11.36
C GLN A 193 -19.77 -26.15 -11.26
N VAL A 194 -20.34 -24.93 -11.38
CA VAL A 194 -19.59 -23.68 -11.17
C VAL A 194 -19.06 -23.58 -9.75
N ALA A 195 -19.86 -23.98 -8.76
CA ALA A 195 -19.45 -24.04 -7.36
C ALA A 195 -18.25 -24.98 -7.14
N ALA A 196 -18.27 -26.16 -7.77
CA ALA A 196 -17.15 -27.10 -7.71
C ALA A 196 -15.89 -26.55 -8.37
N GLU A 197 -16.01 -25.90 -9.54
CA GLU A 197 -14.87 -25.35 -10.28
C GLU A 197 -14.23 -24.13 -9.59
N LEU A 198 -15.05 -23.34 -8.89
CA LEU A 198 -14.59 -22.14 -8.18
C LEU A 198 -14.34 -22.39 -6.68
N PHE A 199 -14.52 -23.62 -6.20
CA PHE A 199 -14.40 -24.00 -4.78
C PHE A 199 -15.25 -23.12 -3.83
N VAL A 200 -16.50 -22.85 -4.22
CA VAL A 200 -17.47 -22.07 -3.43
C VAL A 200 -18.79 -22.82 -3.26
N SER A 201 -19.71 -22.31 -2.44
CA SER A 201 -21.04 -22.91 -2.31
C SER A 201 -21.93 -22.60 -3.53
N PRO A 202 -22.88 -23.48 -3.91
CA PRO A 202 -23.89 -23.16 -4.93
C PRO A 202 -24.73 -21.92 -4.59
N HIS A 203 -24.91 -21.62 -3.30
CA HIS A 203 -25.57 -20.41 -2.84
C HIS A 203 -24.77 -19.15 -3.18
N THR A 204 -23.44 -19.20 -3.04
CA THR A 204 -22.52 -18.12 -3.42
C THR A 204 -22.60 -17.84 -4.92
N VAL A 205 -22.67 -18.89 -5.76
CA VAL A 205 -22.88 -18.74 -7.21
C VAL A 205 -24.23 -18.04 -7.49
N GLY A 206 -25.29 -18.44 -6.81
CA GLY A 206 -26.61 -17.79 -6.92
C GLY A 206 -26.59 -16.31 -6.52
N PHE A 207 -25.80 -15.95 -5.50
CA PHE A 207 -25.58 -14.55 -5.14
C PHE A 207 -24.88 -13.77 -6.26
N HIS A 208 -23.79 -14.30 -6.82
CA HIS A 208 -23.09 -13.65 -7.93
C HIS A 208 -23.98 -13.48 -9.16
N LEU A 209 -24.81 -14.47 -9.50
CA LEU A 209 -25.74 -14.37 -10.63
C LEU A 209 -26.75 -13.23 -10.47
N ARG A 210 -27.27 -12.98 -9.26
CA ARG A 210 -28.16 -11.82 -9.03
C ARG A 210 -27.45 -10.49 -9.31
N GLN A 211 -26.18 -10.39 -8.91
CA GLN A 211 -25.37 -9.19 -9.17
C GLN A 211 -25.05 -9.02 -10.65
N ILE A 212 -24.70 -10.11 -11.34
CA ILE A 212 -24.43 -10.14 -12.78
C ILE A 212 -25.66 -9.71 -13.57
N TYR A 213 -26.84 -10.26 -13.27
CA TYR A 213 -28.08 -9.92 -13.97
C TYR A 213 -28.43 -8.44 -13.84
N ARG A 214 -28.31 -7.90 -12.62
CA ARG A 214 -28.50 -6.47 -12.36
C ARG A 214 -27.50 -5.62 -13.16
N LYS A 215 -26.23 -5.99 -13.17
CA LYS A 215 -25.15 -5.25 -13.85
C LYS A 215 -25.22 -5.32 -15.37
N LEU A 216 -25.69 -6.43 -15.93
CA LEU A 216 -25.87 -6.63 -17.36
C LEU A 216 -27.27 -6.23 -17.86
N ALA A 217 -28.16 -5.80 -16.96
CA ALA A 217 -29.55 -5.47 -17.25
C ALA A 217 -30.33 -6.61 -17.95
N ILE A 218 -30.13 -7.85 -17.50
CA ILE A 218 -30.80 -9.05 -18.00
C ILE A 218 -31.60 -9.73 -16.88
N GLN A 219 -32.52 -10.64 -17.24
CA GLN A 219 -33.39 -11.30 -16.27
C GLN A 219 -33.21 -12.81 -16.20
N SER A 220 -32.57 -13.41 -17.20
CA SER A 220 -32.47 -14.86 -17.27
C SER A 220 -31.07 -15.38 -17.58
N ARG A 221 -30.88 -16.65 -17.24
CA ARG A 221 -29.72 -17.43 -17.64
C ARG A 221 -29.61 -17.58 -19.16
N VAL A 222 -30.74 -17.62 -19.85
CA VAL A 222 -30.80 -17.68 -21.32
C VAL A 222 -30.33 -16.36 -21.93
N ASP A 223 -30.73 -15.22 -21.35
CA ASP A 223 -30.22 -13.91 -21.78
C ASP A 223 -28.71 -13.83 -21.61
N LEU A 224 -28.18 -14.32 -20.48
CA LEU A 224 -26.75 -14.33 -20.21
C LEU A 224 -25.98 -15.13 -21.28
N ALA A 225 -26.48 -16.31 -21.67
CA ALA A 225 -25.86 -17.13 -22.71
C ALA A 225 -25.88 -16.43 -24.09
N ARG A 226 -26.89 -15.61 -24.37
CA ARG A 226 -27.03 -14.88 -25.64
C ARG A 226 -26.09 -13.67 -25.74
N ILE A 227 -25.80 -13.00 -24.62
CA ILE A 227 -24.98 -11.77 -24.59
C ILE A 227 -23.53 -12.01 -24.18
N ALA A 228 -23.17 -13.27 -23.86
CA ALA A 228 -21.81 -13.62 -23.47
C ALA A 228 -20.85 -13.49 -24.66
N PRO A 229 -19.69 -12.83 -24.48
CA PRO A 229 -18.65 -12.71 -25.49
C PRO A 229 -17.80 -13.98 -25.61
#